data_AF-A0A6J3JUK4-F1
#
_entry.id   AF-A0A6J3JUK4-F1
#
_cell.length_a   1.000
_cell.length_b   1.000
_cell.length_c   1.000
_cell.angle_alpha   90.00
_cell.angle_beta   90.00
_cell.angle_gamma   90.00
#
_symmetry.space_group_name_H-M   'P 1'
#
loop_
_entity.id
_entity.type
_entity.pdbx_description
1 polymer ?
#
loop_
_entity_poly.entity_id
_entity_poly.type
_entity_poly.pdbx_seq_one_letter_code
_entity_poly.pdbx_strand_id
1 'polypeptide(L)'
;MIAIVQSEMYLDTSDAEKNLDAVIILTCGYLAVSKILQFRIRPAGLISNFTSAVKDYNELNDQEKRVIVRRHAYMGRVAGISVVLFSHFSATLFTALPMLAGEQVKDIVNATEESIPEYPMPSEKVIALVKIPDNFYLIVFIVEYLMLLSTSNGNIGNESSCHTNCSLSGAMPINSTI
;
A
#
# COMPACT_ATOMS: atom_id res chain seq x y z
N MET A 1 -3.87 -10.64 6.19
CA MET A 1 -3.75 -9.30 6.81
C MET A 1 -4.98 -8.95 7.61
N ILE A 2 -6.11 -8.57 6.99
CA ILE A 2 -7.33 -8.13 7.70
C ILE A 2 -7.77 -9.14 8.77
N ALA A 3 -7.97 -10.41 8.40
CA ALA A 3 -8.39 -11.44 9.35
C ALA A 3 -7.41 -11.68 10.51
N ILE A 4 -6.10 -11.48 10.29
CA ILE A 4 -5.07 -11.70 11.32
C ILE A 4 -5.18 -10.60 12.37
N VAL A 5 -5.13 -9.32 12.01
CA VAL A 5 -5.26 -8.26 13.04
C VAL A 5 -6.66 -8.11 13.61
N GLN A 6 -7.73 -8.51 12.89
CA GLN A 6 -9.05 -8.60 13.53
C GLN A 6 -9.05 -9.63 14.66
N SER A 7 -8.39 -10.77 14.44
CA SER A 7 -8.27 -11.80 15.47
C SER A 7 -7.37 -11.34 16.61
N GLU A 8 -6.27 -10.64 16.30
CA GLU A 8 -5.38 -10.07 17.32
C GLU A 8 -6.11 -9.04 18.21
N MET A 9 -6.79 -8.06 17.60
CA MET A 9 -7.58 -7.05 18.33
C MET A 9 -8.71 -7.66 19.16
N TYR A 10 -9.20 -8.85 18.79
CA TYR A 10 -10.21 -9.56 19.57
C TYR A 10 -9.60 -10.28 20.78
N LEU A 11 -8.37 -10.78 20.63
CA LEU A 11 -7.66 -11.54 21.66
C LEU A 11 -6.94 -10.65 22.67
N ASP A 12 -6.46 -9.49 22.25
CA ASP A 12 -5.76 -8.54 23.11
C ASP A 12 -6.21 -7.11 22.82
N THR A 13 -6.78 -6.48 23.85
CA THR A 13 -7.16 -5.07 23.83
C THR A 13 -6.45 -4.27 24.93
N SER A 14 -5.45 -4.85 25.58
CA SER A 14 -4.82 -4.25 26.76
C SER A 14 -3.93 -3.05 26.42
N ASP A 15 -3.28 -3.08 25.25
CA ASP A 15 -2.36 -2.05 24.79
C ASP A 15 -3.03 -1.09 23.79
N ALA A 16 -3.16 0.19 24.19
CA ALA A 16 -3.79 1.21 23.36
C ALA A 16 -2.98 1.58 22.11
N GLU A 17 -1.65 1.50 22.15
CA GLU A 17 -0.77 1.84 21.03
C GLU A 17 -0.83 0.75 19.96
N LYS A 18 -0.70 -0.53 20.36
CA LYS A 18 -0.83 -1.67 19.44
C LYS A 18 -2.23 -1.74 18.82
N ASN A 19 -3.28 -1.41 19.59
CA ASN A 19 -4.63 -1.33 19.06
C ASN A 19 -4.81 -0.22 18.02
N LEU A 20 -4.21 0.95 18.25
CA LEU A 20 -4.28 2.06 17.30
C LEU A 20 -3.60 1.68 15.99
N ASP A 21 -2.41 1.08 16.05
CA ASP A 21 -1.69 0.60 14.86
C ASP A 21 -2.49 -0.49 14.12
N ALA A 22 -3.08 -1.45 14.85
CA ALA A 22 -3.97 -2.46 14.28
C ALA A 22 -5.17 -1.85 13.53
N VAL A 23 -5.80 -0.81 14.08
CA VAL A 23 -6.92 -0.09 13.42
C VAL A 23 -6.45 0.63 12.15
N ILE A 24 -5.28 1.27 12.17
CA ILE A 24 -4.70 1.92 10.99
C ILE A 24 -4.44 0.88 9.89
N ILE A 25 -3.85 -0.25 10.23
CA ILE A 25 -3.56 -1.31 9.26
C ILE A 25 -4.86 -1.95 8.74
N LEU A 26 -5.88 -2.12 9.58
CA LEU A 26 -7.20 -2.60 9.16
C LEU A 26 -7.87 -1.67 8.17
N THR A 27 -7.96 -0.39 8.51
CA THR A 27 -8.59 0.62 7.65
C THR A 27 -7.85 0.73 6.32
N CYS A 28 -6.52 0.70 6.35
CA CYS A 28 -5.66 0.63 5.16
C CYS A 28 -5.96 -0.61 4.30
N GLY A 29 -6.14 -1.78 4.91
CA GLY A 29 -6.52 -3.03 4.26
C GLY A 29 -7.90 -2.97 3.60
N TYR A 30 -8.91 -2.47 4.31
CA TYR A 30 -10.26 -2.29 3.76
C TYR A 30 -10.28 -1.30 2.59
N LEU A 31 -9.54 -0.19 2.69
CA LEU A 31 -9.39 0.76 1.59
C LEU A 31 -8.76 0.11 0.36
N ALA A 32 -7.69 -0.68 0.54
CA ALA A 32 -7.03 -1.38 -0.57
C ALA A 32 -7.99 -2.35 -1.28
N VAL A 33 -8.72 -3.16 -0.52
CA VAL A 33 -9.72 -4.09 -1.07
C VAL A 33 -10.84 -3.33 -1.79
N SER A 34 -11.34 -2.23 -1.21
CA SER A 34 -12.39 -1.42 -1.83
C SER A 34 -11.95 -0.82 -3.18
N LYS A 35 -10.73 -0.30 -3.26
CA LYS A 35 -10.14 0.25 -4.50
C LYS A 35 -9.98 -0.84 -5.57
N ILE A 36 -9.44 -2.00 -5.20
CA ILE A 36 -9.32 -3.15 -6.12
C ILE A 36 -10.69 -3.61 -6.62
N LEU A 37 -11.68 -3.68 -5.73
CA LEU A 37 -13.03 -4.10 -6.06
C LEU A 37 -13.72 -3.10 -7.01
N GLN A 38 -13.52 -1.79 -6.82
CA GLN A 38 -14.04 -0.77 -7.73
C GLN A 38 -13.52 -0.95 -9.17
N PHE A 39 -12.22 -1.24 -9.34
CA PHE A 39 -11.66 -1.56 -10.66
C PHE A 39 -12.30 -2.80 -11.30
N ARG A 40 -12.62 -3.81 -10.48
CA ARG A 40 -13.26 -5.04 -10.96
C ARG A 40 -14.72 -4.85 -11.34
N ILE A 41 -15.46 -4.05 -10.58
CA ILE A 41 -16.89 -3.79 -10.82
C ILE A 41 -17.11 -2.81 -11.98
N ARG A 42 -16.26 -1.78 -12.11
CA ARG A 42 -16.41 -0.73 -13.13
C ARG A 42 -15.22 -0.68 -14.11
N PRO A 43 -14.89 -1.77 -14.82
CA PRO A 43 -13.81 -1.74 -15.80
C PRO A 43 -14.18 -0.89 -17.02
N ALA A 44 -15.47 -0.84 -17.37
CA ALA A 44 -15.96 -0.14 -18.56
C ALA A 44 -15.60 1.35 -18.57
N GLY A 45 -15.71 2.04 -17.42
CA GLY A 45 -15.36 3.45 -17.31
C GLY A 45 -13.87 3.70 -17.46
N LEU A 46 -13.01 2.78 -16.99
CA LEU A 46 -11.57 2.91 -17.16
C LEU A 46 -11.17 2.67 -18.63
N ILE A 47 -11.73 1.63 -19.25
CA ILE A 47 -11.51 1.29 -20.65
C ILE A 47 -11.94 2.45 -21.55
N SER A 48 -13.12 3.04 -21.33
CA SER A 48 -13.61 4.15 -22.14
C SER A 48 -12.70 5.39 -22.04
N ASN A 49 -12.18 5.70 -20.84
CA ASN A 49 -11.24 6.81 -20.66
C ASN A 49 -9.94 6.57 -21.42
N PHE A 50 -9.36 5.37 -21.34
CA PHE A 50 -8.15 5.03 -22.10
C PHE A 50 -8.39 5.06 -23.61
N THR A 51 -9.50 4.50 -24.08
CA THR A 51 -9.83 4.51 -25.51
C THR A 51 -10.04 5.93 -26.02
N SER A 52 -10.70 6.80 -25.26
CA SER A 52 -10.86 8.22 -25.61
C SER A 52 -9.52 8.93 -25.66
N ALA A 53 -8.68 8.79 -24.62
CA ALA A 53 -7.37 9.44 -24.59
C ALA A 53 -6.45 9.02 -25.75
N VAL A 54 -6.50 7.74 -26.16
CA VAL A 54 -5.76 7.24 -27.33
C VAL A 54 -6.32 7.82 -28.63
N LYS A 55 -7.65 7.91 -28.76
CA LYS A 55 -8.30 8.51 -29.92
C LYS A 55 -7.93 9.99 -30.05
N ASP A 56 -8.05 10.76 -28.98
CA ASP A 56 -7.72 12.19 -28.95
C ASP A 56 -6.24 12.43 -29.28
N TYR A 57 -5.35 11.55 -28.80
CA TYR A 57 -3.93 11.60 -29.15
C TYR A 57 -3.67 11.34 -30.64
N ASN A 58 -4.40 10.41 -31.25
CA ASN A 58 -4.23 10.04 -32.66
C ASN A 58 -4.79 11.09 -33.63
N GLU A 59 -5.90 11.75 -33.27
CA GLU A 59 -6.52 12.82 -34.05
C GLU A 59 -5.73 14.15 -34.02
N LEU A 60 -4.78 14.27 -33.10
CA LEU A 60 -3.88 15.42 -33.01
C LEU A 60 -2.94 15.46 -34.23
N ASN A 61 -3.17 16.34 -35.21
CA ASN A 61 -2.29 16.46 -36.39
C ASN A 61 -1.03 17.31 -36.15
N ASP A 62 -1.00 18.08 -35.07
CA ASP A 62 0.08 19.01 -34.75
C ASP A 62 1.20 18.32 -33.95
N GLN A 63 2.42 18.32 -34.51
CA GLN A 63 3.59 17.71 -33.89
C GLN A 63 3.98 18.41 -32.59
N GLU A 64 3.80 19.73 -32.49
CA GLU A 64 4.15 20.48 -31.28
C GLU A 64 3.26 20.07 -30.11
N LYS A 65 1.95 19.98 -30.35
CA LYS A 65 0.98 19.51 -29.35
C LYS A 65 1.22 18.06 -28.94
N ARG A 66 1.64 17.18 -29.87
CA ARG A 66 1.98 15.78 -29.54
C ARG A 66 3.17 15.69 -28.59
N VAL A 67 4.17 16.57 -28.71
CA VAL A 67 5.33 16.63 -27.81
C VAL A 67 4.91 17.05 -26.40
N ILE A 68 3.99 18.02 -26.28
CA ILE A 68 3.45 18.46 -24.99
C ILE A 68 2.72 17.32 -24.28
N VAL A 69 1.81 16.61 -24.98
CA VAL A 69 1.07 15.48 -24.40
C VAL A 69 2.02 14.36 -23.95
N ARG A 70 3.05 14.04 -24.75
CA ARG A 70 4.07 13.05 -24.36
C ARG A 70 4.86 13.46 -23.11
N ARG A 71 5.20 14.75 -22.99
CA ARG A 71 5.89 15.27 -21.81
C ARG A 71 5.04 15.12 -20.55
N HIS A 72 3.76 15.46 -20.61
CA HIS A 72 2.84 15.28 -19.49
C HIS A 72 2.60 13.81 -19.14
N ALA A 73 2.49 12.94 -20.14
CA ALA A 73 2.40 11.50 -19.91
C ALA A 73 3.67 10.95 -19.22
N TYR A 74 4.85 11.44 -19.61
CA TYR A 74 6.11 11.09 -18.96
C TYR A 74 6.18 11.58 -17.51
N MET A 75 5.81 12.84 -17.25
CA MET A 75 5.75 13.39 -15.88
C MET A 75 4.80 12.58 -15.00
N GLY A 76 3.64 12.17 -15.52
CA GLY A 76 2.71 11.28 -14.82
C GLY A 76 3.30 9.90 -14.49
N ARG A 77 4.09 9.31 -15.40
CA ARG A 77 4.80 8.04 -15.13
C ARG A 77 5.87 8.19 -14.05
N VAL A 78 6.68 9.25 -14.12
CA VAL A 78 7.72 9.52 -13.12
C VAL A 78 7.09 9.75 -11.74
N ALA A 79 6.01 10.52 -11.67
CA ALA A 79 5.27 10.72 -10.44
C ALA A 79 4.73 9.39 -9.89
N GLY A 80 4.10 8.56 -10.73
CA GLY A 80 3.61 7.24 -10.33
C GLY A 80 4.71 6.33 -9.78
N ILE A 81 5.86 6.25 -10.45
CA ILE A 81 7.02 5.46 -9.98
C ILE A 81 7.52 5.99 -8.64
N SER A 82 7.61 7.31 -8.47
CA SER A 82 8.12 7.91 -7.22
C SER A 82 7.23 7.59 -6.01
N VAL A 83 5.90 7.60 -6.18
CA VAL A 83 4.95 7.26 -5.11
C VAL A 83 5.06 5.78 -4.72
N VAL A 84 5.21 4.88 -5.70
CA VAL A 84 5.42 3.44 -5.46
C VAL A 84 6.71 3.22 -4.67
N LEU A 85 7.83 3.84 -5.09
CA LEU A 85 9.11 3.72 -4.39
C LEU A 85 9.02 4.23 -2.94
N PHE A 86 8.40 5.39 -2.72
CA PHE A 86 8.25 5.95 -1.38
C PHE A 86 7.42 5.03 -0.46
N SER A 87 6.40 4.37 -1.01
CA SER A 87 5.61 3.42 -0.25
C SER A 87 6.31 2.11 0.07
N HIS A 88 7.12 1.60 -0.86
CA HIS A 88 7.98 0.45 -0.56
C HIS A 88 8.99 0.80 0.53
N PHE A 89 9.53 2.02 0.50
CA PHE A 89 10.41 2.52 1.54
C PHE A 89 9.69 2.60 2.90
N SER A 90 8.48 3.16 2.94
CA SER A 90 7.70 3.24 4.18
C SER A 90 7.32 1.87 4.74
N ALA A 91 6.93 0.91 3.89
CA ALA A 91 6.62 -0.46 4.31
C ALA A 91 7.85 -1.18 4.88
N THR A 92 9.01 -0.97 4.26
CA THR A 92 10.29 -1.50 4.75
C THR A 92 10.68 -0.87 6.08
N LEU A 93 10.44 0.43 6.25
CA LEU A 93 10.70 1.14 7.50
C LEU A 93 9.80 0.62 8.64
N PHE A 94 8.49 0.45 8.39
CA PHE A 94 7.56 -0.17 9.34
C PHE A 94 7.98 -1.57 9.78
N THR A 95 8.57 -2.34 8.87
CA THR A 95 9.04 -3.71 9.15
C THR A 95 10.40 -3.72 9.85
N ALA A 96 11.25 -2.72 9.60
CA ALA A 96 12.57 -2.60 10.21
C ALA A 96 12.52 -2.03 11.64
N LEU A 97 11.50 -1.24 11.98
CA LEU A 97 11.29 -0.67 13.32
C LEU A 97 11.30 -1.74 14.43
N PRO A 98 10.47 -2.80 14.39
CA PRO A 98 10.48 -3.83 15.44
C PRO A 98 11.79 -4.64 15.46
N MET A 99 12.46 -4.82 14.31
CA MET A 99 13.79 -5.44 14.29
C MET A 99 14.86 -4.59 15.01
N LEU A 100 14.76 -3.27 14.94
CA LEU A 100 15.71 -2.35 15.58
C LEU A 100 15.37 -2.07 17.05
N ALA A 101 14.09 -2.07 17.40
CA ALA A 101 13.61 -1.91 18.77
C ALA A 101 13.98 -3.12 19.66
N GLY A 102 13.88 -4.34 19.12
CA GLY A 102 14.27 -5.58 19.82
C GLY A 102 15.76 -5.69 20.19
N GLU A 103 16.64 -4.85 19.62
CA GLU A 103 18.07 -4.86 19.95
C GLU A 103 18.43 -3.92 21.13
N GLN A 104 17.56 -2.98 21.47
CA GLN A 104 17.82 -1.98 22.53
C GLN A 104 17.42 -2.46 23.94
N VAL A 105 16.66 -3.55 24.06
CA VAL A 105 16.20 -4.13 25.34
C VAL A 105 17.04 -5.36 25.74
N LYS A 106 18.36 -5.30 25.59
CA LYS A 106 19.27 -6.33 26.14
C LYS A 106 20.07 -5.86 27.35
N ASP A 107 20.09 -4.55 27.63
CA ASP A 107 20.71 -3.99 28.81
C ASP A 107 19.65 -3.25 29.62
N ILE A 108 18.95 -3.94 30.52
CA ILE A 108 18.48 -3.48 31.86
C ILE A 108 17.67 -4.64 32.49
N VAL A 109 18.33 -5.37 33.40
CA VAL A 109 17.83 -5.87 34.70
C VAL A 109 16.56 -6.76 34.73
N ASN A 110 16.76 -8.06 35.03
CA ASN A 110 15.88 -8.96 35.80
C ASN A 110 14.36 -8.95 35.49
N ALA A 111 13.89 -9.85 34.62
CA ALA A 111 12.55 -10.44 34.75
C ALA A 111 12.42 -11.74 33.94
N THR A 112 11.85 -12.76 34.57
CA THR A 112 11.46 -14.05 34.00
C THR A 112 10.23 -13.90 33.11
N GLU A 113 10.30 -13.10 32.05
CA GLU A 113 9.27 -13.07 31.01
C GLU A 113 9.91 -13.52 29.69
N GLU A 114 9.36 -14.58 29.10
CA GLU A 114 9.74 -15.02 27.76
C GLU A 114 9.69 -13.82 26.81
N SER A 115 10.81 -13.52 26.16
CA SER A 115 10.92 -12.44 25.20
C SER A 115 9.87 -12.64 24.10
N ILE A 116 8.79 -11.87 24.15
CA ILE A 116 7.74 -11.92 23.13
C ILE A 116 8.33 -11.38 21.83
N PRO A 117 8.39 -12.18 20.75
CA PRO A 117 8.92 -11.71 19.48
C PRO A 117 8.06 -10.56 18.94
N GLU A 118 8.69 -9.42 18.65
CA GLU A 118 8.02 -8.24 18.11
C GLU A 118 7.89 -8.36 16.59
N TYR A 119 6.64 -8.39 16.10
CA TYR A 119 6.33 -8.59 14.68
C TYR A 119 6.02 -7.24 13.97
N PRO A 120 6.22 -7.13 12.65
CA PRO A 120 5.85 -5.96 11.82
C PRO A 120 4.38 -5.56 11.88
N MET A 121 3.53 -6.48 12.31
CA MET A 121 2.10 -6.31 12.48
C MET A 121 1.71 -6.97 13.81
N PRO A 122 0.76 -6.43 14.57
CA PRO A 122 0.31 -7.07 15.79
C PRO A 122 -0.32 -8.44 15.47
N SER A 123 0.37 -9.52 15.82
CA SER A 123 -0.05 -10.92 15.54
C SER A 123 0.40 -11.91 16.63
N GLU A 124 0.93 -11.39 17.74
CA GLU A 124 1.55 -12.16 18.82
C GLU A 124 0.58 -13.20 19.41
N LYS A 125 -0.65 -12.80 19.74
CA LYS A 125 -1.65 -13.71 20.31
C LYS A 125 -2.18 -14.70 19.30
N VAL A 126 -2.36 -14.30 18.03
CA VAL A 126 -2.81 -15.20 16.97
C VAL A 126 -1.77 -16.30 16.71
N ILE A 127 -0.48 -15.97 16.69
CA ILE A 127 0.60 -16.94 16.52
C ILE A 127 0.66 -17.90 17.71
N ALA A 128 0.52 -17.39 18.93
CA ALA A 128 0.45 -18.20 20.15
C ALA A 128 -0.77 -19.14 20.15
N LEU A 129 -1.92 -18.67 19.66
CA LEU A 129 -3.15 -19.48 19.54
C LEU A 129 -2.97 -20.64 18.54
N VAL A 130 -2.30 -20.39 17.41
CA VAL A 130 -2.04 -21.40 16.36
C VAL A 130 -0.89 -22.34 16.75
N LYS A 131 -0.17 -22.06 17.85
CA LYS A 131 0.98 -22.84 18.34
C LYS A 131 2.06 -23.03 17.28
N ILE A 132 2.36 -21.97 16.55
CA ILE A 132 3.43 -21.99 15.54
C ILE A 132 4.78 -22.08 16.27
N PRO A 133 5.66 -23.03 15.91
CA PRO A 133 6.98 -23.14 16.53
C PRO A 133 7.85 -21.91 16.23
N ASP A 134 8.69 -21.50 17.18
CA ASP A 134 9.58 -20.32 17.05
C ASP A 134 10.52 -20.39 15.84
N ASN A 135 10.87 -21.60 15.38
CA ASN A 135 11.70 -21.79 14.19
C ASN A 135 11.04 -21.27 12.90
N PHE A 136 9.72 -21.02 12.91
CA PHE A 136 8.98 -20.39 11.81
C PHE A 136 8.90 -18.87 11.91
N TYR A 137 9.48 -18.24 12.94
CA TYR A 137 9.47 -16.79 13.15
C TYR A 137 9.85 -16.00 11.88
N LEU A 138 10.98 -16.36 11.24
CA LEU A 138 11.44 -15.71 10.02
C LEU A 138 10.47 -15.87 8.84
N ILE A 139 9.80 -17.01 8.75
CA ILE A 139 8.83 -17.28 7.68
C ILE A 139 7.59 -16.42 7.89
N VAL A 140 7.08 -16.35 9.12
CA VAL A 140 5.94 -15.50 9.48
C VAL A 140 6.26 -14.03 9.23
N PHE A 141 7.44 -13.58 9.66
CA PHE A 141 7.93 -12.23 9.43
C PHE A 141 7.98 -11.86 7.94
N ILE A 142 8.53 -12.74 7.09
CA ILE A 142 8.57 -12.52 5.63
C ILE A 142 7.15 -12.48 5.04
N VAL A 143 6.26 -13.34 5.50
CA VAL A 143 4.87 -13.38 5.04
C VAL A 143 4.13 -12.09 5.41
N GLU A 144 4.29 -11.58 6.62
CA GLU A 144 3.69 -10.33 7.07
C GLU A 144 4.22 -9.13 6.28
N TYR A 145 5.54 -9.10 6.01
CA TYR A 145 6.13 -8.10 5.12
C TYR A 145 5.51 -8.12 3.71
N LEU A 146 5.35 -9.30 3.12
CA LEU A 146 4.70 -9.45 1.81
C LEU A 146 3.22 -9.02 1.83
N MET A 147 2.51 -9.21 2.95
CA MET A 147 1.14 -8.73 3.12
C MET A 147 1.05 -7.19 3.20
N LEU A 148 1.98 -6.54 3.91
CA LEU A 148 2.09 -5.09 3.98
C LEU A 148 2.39 -4.49 2.60
N LEU A 149 3.36 -5.06 1.88
CA LEU A 149 3.68 -4.68 0.50
C LEU A 149 2.48 -4.81 -0.45
N SER A 150 1.73 -5.92 -0.35
CA SER A 150 0.55 -6.14 -1.18
C SER A 150 -0.55 -5.11 -0.91
N THR A 151 -0.72 -4.72 0.35
CA THR A 151 -1.71 -3.71 0.77
C THR A 151 -1.31 -2.31 0.29
N SER A 152 -0.02 -1.96 0.41
CA SER A 152 0.49 -0.66 -0.04
C SER A 152 0.33 -0.51 -1.57
N ASN A 153 0.66 -1.57 -2.32
CA ASN A 153 0.44 -1.64 -3.76
C ASN A 153 -1.04 -1.49 -4.13
N GLY A 154 -1.94 -2.15 -3.39
CA GLY A 154 -3.38 -2.02 -3.59
C GLY A 154 -3.90 -0.60 -3.39
N ASN A 155 -3.33 0.15 -2.45
CA ASN A 155 -3.71 1.54 -2.19
C ASN A 155 -3.19 2.54 -3.22
N ILE A 156 -1.96 2.34 -3.73
CA ILE A 156 -1.28 3.27 -4.64
C ILE A 156 -1.57 2.98 -6.11
N GLY A 157 -1.83 1.72 -6.47
CA GLY A 157 -2.15 1.35 -7.86
C GLY A 157 -3.34 2.15 -8.44
N ASN A 158 -4.31 2.51 -7.59
CA ASN A 158 -5.42 3.37 -7.99
C ASN A 158 -5.01 4.84 -8.19
N GLU A 159 -4.15 5.37 -7.31
CA GLU A 159 -3.77 6.79 -7.32
C GLU A 159 -2.79 7.13 -8.43
N SER A 160 -1.87 6.22 -8.74
CA SER A 160 -0.96 6.33 -9.89
C SER A 160 -1.72 6.34 -11.23
N SER A 161 -2.82 5.59 -11.33
CA SER A 161 -3.72 5.61 -12.49
C SER A 161 -4.49 6.94 -12.61
N CYS A 162 -4.89 7.55 -11.50
CA CYS A 162 -5.50 8.88 -11.49
C CYS A 162 -4.52 9.99 -11.85
N HIS A 163 -3.28 9.96 -11.34
CA HIS A 163 -2.26 10.98 -11.64
C HIS A 163 -1.84 10.99 -13.11
N THR A 164 -1.80 9.82 -13.75
CA THR A 164 -1.55 9.71 -15.19
C THR A 164 -2.73 10.26 -16.01
N ASN A 165 -3.97 9.96 -15.61
CA ASN A 165 -5.18 10.52 -16.25
C ASN A 165 -5.32 12.04 -16.04
N CYS A 166 -5.05 12.58 -14.86
CA CYS A 166 -5.06 14.02 -14.59
C CYS A 166 -3.94 14.75 -15.33
N SER A 167 -2.74 14.15 -15.43
CA SER A 167 -1.65 14.74 -16.23
C SER A 167 -1.98 14.78 -17.72
N LEU A 168 -2.70 13.78 -18.23
CA LEU A 168 -3.21 13.74 -19.60
C LEU A 168 -4.35 14.75 -19.82
N SER A 169 -5.29 14.86 -18.87
CA SER A 169 -6.40 15.82 -18.92
C SER A 169 -5.93 17.27 -18.87
N GLY A 170 -4.86 17.58 -18.13
CA GLY A 170 -4.25 18.92 -18.11
C GLY A 170 -3.42 19.25 -19.36
N ALA A 171 -3.10 18.26 -20.19
CA ALA A 171 -2.35 18.41 -21.43
C ALA A 171 -3.24 18.47 -22.69
N MET A 172 -4.52 18.10 -22.57
CA MET A 172 -5.49 18.35 -23.63
C MET A 172 -5.79 19.85 -23.66
N PRO A 173 -5.65 20.53 -24.80
CA PRO A 173 -6.06 21.92 -24.91
C PRO A 173 -7.55 22.00 -24.60
N ILE A 174 -7.90 22.87 -23.65
CA ILE A 174 -9.28 23.25 -23.37
C ILE A 174 -9.83 23.86 -24.66
N ASN A 175 -10.50 23.03 -25.45
CA ASN A 175 -11.40 23.49 -26.50
C ASN A 175 -12.64 22.58 -26.52
N SER A 176 -13.33 22.54 -25.39
CA SER A 176 -14.73 22.17 -25.33
C SER A 176 -15.54 23.42 -24.99
N THR A 177 -15.74 24.26 -26.00
CA THR A 177 -17.00 25.00 -26.08
C THR A 177 -18.07 23.96 -26.45
N ILE A 178 -18.75 23.44 -25.42
CA ILE A 178 -20.18 23.06 -25.31
C ILE A 178 -20.37 22.51 -23.90
#